data_AF-A0A1G3MND4-F1
#
_entry.id   AF-A0A1G3MND4-F1
#
_cell.length_a   1.000
_cell.length_b   1.000
_cell.length_c   1.000
_cell.angle_alpha   90.00
_cell.angle_beta   90.00
_cell.angle_gamma   90.00
#
_symmetry.space_group_name_H-M   'P 1'
#
loop_
_entity.id
_entity.type
_entity.pdbx_description
1 polymer ?
#
loop_
_entity_poly.entity_id
_entity_poly.type
_entity_poly.pdbx_seq_one_letter_code
_entity_poly.pdbx_strand_id
1 'polypeptide(L)'
;MTTSSCKFEMLSSRQLFNESVRHVKATIAIADRVQSGENLADVLNDMLDEKSLVDNQLSAVISMMLVDKFAYTTATRNLSSVETELAKIHESVKHWNAVDVVAVYHHPDLGAVAINPKNSSHFARLDRLNKTELLAVYVGSFGKTLDKTIASKAVDALLAAFEGRTGKVDAGLLKGACTYKQKVEKLAKVPKTKAVGRPSTKTKPKAGGAVASAGQAKADASAGTMAAASTAAAAPVQAVARTSSRMTPMYGVPVTNELFHNGNVEAWKRIIESYKAKHAGLEVLVYYDGERITNLNALFKWGKVKHGSMIQFAVAGEDVTDVAKLQRYLRQGASNMFEAFLRGPVNGVLSLF
;
A
#
# COMPACT_ATOMS: atom_id res chain seq x y z
N MET A 1 -35.68 13.37 14.37
CA MET A 1 -35.35 14.53 15.23
C MET A 1 -34.75 14.00 16.51
N THR A 2 -33.42 14.01 16.64
CA THR A 2 -32.72 13.62 17.87
C THR A 2 -32.32 14.90 18.58
N THR A 3 -32.74 15.02 19.83
CA THR A 3 -32.78 16.24 20.64
C THR A 3 -31.39 16.84 20.90
N SER A 4 -31.34 18.17 20.80
CA SER A 4 -30.17 19.06 20.80
C SER A 4 -29.46 19.24 22.16
N SER A 5 -29.43 18.26 23.06
CA SER A 5 -28.91 18.47 24.43
C SER A 5 -27.39 18.26 24.62
N CYS A 6 -26.66 17.74 23.64
CA CYS A 6 -25.21 17.46 23.77
C CYS A 6 -24.32 18.10 22.70
N LYS A 7 -24.77 19.18 22.03
CA LYS A 7 -24.01 19.78 20.91
C LYS A 7 -22.60 20.25 21.28
N PHE A 8 -22.37 20.62 22.55
CA PHE A 8 -21.09 21.15 23.02
C PHE A 8 -20.36 20.21 23.99
N GLU A 9 -20.88 19.00 24.21
CA GLU A 9 -20.24 18.03 25.12
C GLU A 9 -18.83 17.66 24.63
N MET A 10 -18.66 17.51 23.31
CA MET A 10 -17.36 17.32 22.66
C MET A 10 -16.41 18.54 22.75
N LEU A 11 -16.90 19.70 23.17
CA LEU A 11 -16.08 20.91 23.36
C LEU A 11 -15.81 21.20 24.84
N SER A 12 -16.34 20.37 25.75
CA SER A 12 -16.26 20.58 27.20
C SER A 12 -14.87 20.35 27.79
N SER A 13 -14.03 19.57 27.11
CA SER A 13 -12.65 19.31 27.53
C SER A 13 -11.65 19.88 26.53
N ARG A 14 -10.48 20.32 27.04
CA ARG A 14 -9.39 20.84 26.19
C ARG A 14 -8.94 19.81 25.15
N GLN A 15 -8.95 18.53 25.51
CA GLN A 15 -8.57 17.46 24.59
C GLN A 15 -9.56 17.34 23.43
N LEU A 16 -10.84 17.13 23.73
CA LEU A 16 -11.87 16.94 22.71
C LEU A 16 -12.09 18.21 21.87
N PHE A 17 -11.93 19.40 22.47
CA PHE A 17 -11.93 20.67 21.74
C PHE A 17 -10.80 20.72 20.71
N ASN A 18 -9.56 20.37 21.08
CA ASN A 18 -8.43 20.38 20.16
C ASN A 18 -8.57 19.33 19.05
N GLU A 19 -9.11 18.16 19.37
CA GLU A 19 -9.44 17.12 18.38
C GLU A 19 -10.49 17.62 17.38
N SER A 20 -11.55 18.27 17.87
CA SER A 20 -12.59 18.88 17.03
C SER A 20 -12.01 19.97 16.10
N VAL A 21 -11.16 20.86 16.63
CA VAL A 21 -10.48 21.89 15.82
C VAL A 21 -9.58 21.28 14.75
N ARG A 22 -8.83 20.21 15.09
CA ARG A 22 -7.99 19.49 14.11
C ARG A 22 -8.85 18.87 13.01
N HIS A 23 -9.96 18.23 13.36
CA HIS A 23 -10.88 17.64 12.39
C HIS A 23 -11.50 18.70 11.46
N VAL A 24 -11.91 19.85 12.00
CA VAL A 24 -12.43 20.98 11.20
C VAL A 24 -11.36 21.51 10.24
N LYS A 25 -10.12 21.71 10.71
CA LYS A 25 -9.01 22.16 9.86
C LYS A 25 -8.70 21.15 8.75
N ALA A 26 -8.67 19.87 9.07
CA ALA A 26 -8.47 18.79 8.10
C ALA A 26 -9.57 18.79 7.04
N THR A 27 -10.84 18.92 7.47
CA THR A 27 -12.00 19.01 6.56
C THR A 27 -11.90 20.21 5.61
N ILE A 28 -11.52 21.38 6.12
CA ILE A 28 -11.33 22.58 5.29
C ILE A 28 -10.23 22.33 4.25
N ALA A 29 -9.09 21.77 4.67
CA ALA A 29 -7.98 21.44 3.78
C ALA A 29 -8.38 20.41 2.70
N ILE A 30 -9.14 19.37 3.05
CA ILE A 30 -9.70 18.40 2.11
C ILE A 30 -10.55 19.13 1.07
N ALA A 31 -11.42 20.03 1.52
CA ALA A 31 -12.31 20.73 0.63
C ALA A 31 -11.57 21.67 -0.33
N ASP A 32 -10.51 22.34 0.12
CA ASP A 32 -9.67 23.17 -0.75
C ASP A 32 -8.98 22.33 -1.83
N ARG A 33 -8.46 21.15 -1.46
CA ARG A 33 -7.88 20.19 -2.43
C ARG A 33 -8.92 19.73 -3.46
N VAL A 34 -10.12 19.36 -3.01
CA VAL A 34 -11.20 18.93 -3.92
C VAL A 34 -11.63 20.07 -4.85
N GLN A 35 -11.79 21.28 -4.33
CA GLN A 35 -12.12 22.46 -5.13
C GLN A 35 -11.03 22.80 -6.15
N SER A 36 -9.77 22.50 -5.86
CA SER A 36 -8.65 22.63 -6.79
C SER A 36 -8.63 21.59 -7.92
N GLY A 37 -9.50 20.57 -7.86
CA GLY A 37 -9.61 19.51 -8.86
C GLY A 37 -8.95 18.19 -8.46
N GLU A 38 -8.54 18.01 -7.20
CA GLU A 38 -8.14 16.70 -6.70
C GLU A 38 -9.37 15.83 -6.39
N ASN A 39 -9.35 14.55 -6.77
CA ASN A 39 -10.46 13.65 -6.46
C ASN A 39 -10.50 13.33 -4.96
N LEU A 40 -11.69 13.34 -4.36
CA LEU A 40 -11.82 13.14 -2.92
C LEU A 40 -11.31 11.77 -2.47
N ALA A 41 -11.52 10.68 -3.23
CA ALA A 41 -11.03 9.38 -2.83
C ALA A 41 -9.50 9.34 -2.79
N ASP A 42 -8.81 10.02 -3.72
CA ASP A 42 -7.34 10.11 -3.70
C ASP A 42 -6.87 10.87 -2.45
N VAL A 43 -7.52 11.99 -2.13
CA VAL A 43 -7.22 12.80 -0.94
C VAL A 43 -7.43 11.99 0.35
N LEU A 44 -8.53 11.26 0.44
CA LEU A 44 -8.84 10.45 1.63
C LEU A 44 -7.87 9.28 1.79
N ASN A 45 -7.52 8.60 0.70
CA ASN A 45 -6.57 7.50 0.74
C ASN A 45 -5.16 7.98 1.10
N ASP A 46 -4.69 9.11 0.55
CA ASP A 46 -3.45 9.76 0.97
C ASP A 46 -3.47 9.99 2.51
N MET A 47 -4.58 10.51 3.04
CA MET A 47 -4.72 10.84 4.46
C MET A 47 -4.83 9.61 5.37
N LEU A 48 -5.46 8.54 4.89
CA LEU A 48 -5.50 7.24 5.57
C LEU A 48 -4.09 6.63 5.63
N ASP A 49 -3.36 6.63 4.52
CA ASP A 49 -1.99 6.12 4.44
C ASP A 49 -1.05 6.93 5.36
N GLU A 50 -1.25 8.25 5.46
CA GLU A 50 -0.55 9.15 6.39
C GLU A 50 -1.05 9.07 7.84
N LYS A 51 -2.12 8.30 8.12
CA LYS A 51 -2.77 8.16 9.44
C LYS A 51 -3.29 9.48 10.03
N SER A 52 -3.58 10.44 9.16
CA SER A 52 -4.19 11.72 9.52
C SER A 52 -5.72 11.66 9.56
N LEU A 53 -6.30 10.62 8.96
CA LEU A 53 -7.71 10.26 9.01
C LEU A 53 -7.85 8.80 9.50
N VAL A 54 -8.99 8.47 10.12
CA VAL A 54 -9.31 7.13 10.60
C VAL A 54 -10.52 6.61 9.84
N ASP A 55 -10.58 5.31 9.55
CA ASP A 55 -11.61 4.68 8.70
C ASP A 55 -13.05 5.02 9.09
N ASN A 56 -13.35 5.11 10.39
CA ASN A 56 -14.68 5.42 10.88
C ASN A 56 -15.15 6.87 10.57
N GLN A 57 -14.23 7.74 10.15
CA GLN A 57 -14.54 9.12 9.74
C GLN A 57 -14.86 9.21 8.25
N LEU A 58 -14.52 8.18 7.46
CA LEU A 58 -14.56 8.23 5.99
C LEU A 58 -15.96 8.56 5.46
N SER A 59 -16.99 7.83 5.91
CA SER A 59 -18.37 8.03 5.44
C SER A 59 -18.91 9.42 5.80
N ALA A 60 -18.57 9.94 6.99
CA ALA A 60 -18.99 11.27 7.41
C ALA A 60 -18.34 12.36 6.55
N VAL A 61 -17.04 12.24 6.28
CA VAL A 61 -16.31 13.20 5.43
C VAL A 61 -16.82 13.14 3.99
N ILE A 62 -17.06 11.94 3.44
CA ILE A 62 -17.60 11.78 2.10
C ILE A 62 -18.97 12.43 1.97
N SER A 63 -19.89 12.17 2.91
CA SER A 63 -21.23 12.77 2.88
C SER A 63 -21.15 14.30 2.96
N MET A 64 -20.41 14.83 3.93
CA MET A 64 -20.26 16.26 4.13
C MET A 64 -19.61 16.96 2.92
N MET A 65 -18.59 16.34 2.31
CA MET A 65 -17.89 16.93 1.17
C MET A 65 -18.70 16.79 -0.11
N LEU A 66 -19.04 15.57 -0.51
CA LEU A 66 -19.64 15.33 -1.82
C LEU A 66 -21.11 15.72 -1.86
N VAL A 67 -21.88 15.43 -0.80
CA VAL A 67 -23.32 15.73 -0.80
C VAL A 67 -23.56 17.17 -0.37
N ASP A 68 -23.13 17.55 0.84
CA ASP A 68 -23.52 18.84 1.41
C ASP A 68 -22.74 20.01 0.80
N LYS A 69 -21.42 19.91 0.70
CA LYS A 69 -20.58 21.02 0.23
C LYS A 69 -20.56 21.16 -1.29
N PHE A 70 -20.35 20.06 -2.02
CA PHE A 70 -20.15 20.10 -3.48
C PHE A 70 -21.34 19.65 -4.31
N ALA A 71 -22.46 19.23 -3.69
CA ALA A 71 -23.72 18.88 -4.34
C ALA A 71 -23.56 17.84 -5.48
N TYR A 72 -22.75 16.81 -5.26
CA TYR A 72 -22.60 15.67 -6.17
C TYR A 72 -23.94 14.94 -6.29
N THR A 73 -24.23 14.46 -7.50
CA THR A 73 -25.34 13.53 -7.73
C THR A 73 -24.92 12.17 -7.19
N THR A 74 -25.81 11.52 -6.43
CA THR A 74 -25.50 10.26 -5.75
C THR A 74 -26.51 9.19 -6.07
N ALA A 75 -26.06 7.94 -6.11
CA ALA A 75 -26.92 6.77 -6.08
C ALA A 75 -26.25 5.65 -5.31
N THR A 76 -27.07 4.83 -4.68
CA THR A 76 -26.63 3.65 -3.94
C THR A 76 -27.33 2.41 -4.49
N ARG A 77 -26.62 1.30 -4.53
CA ARG A 77 -27.17 0.02 -5.00
C ARG A 77 -26.38 -1.15 -4.41
N ASN A 78 -27.09 -2.19 -4.00
CA ASN A 78 -26.46 -3.49 -3.75
C ASN A 78 -26.17 -4.15 -5.11
N LEU A 79 -24.92 -4.55 -5.34
CA LEU A 79 -24.49 -5.08 -6.64
C LEU A 79 -25.20 -6.39 -6.96
N SER A 80 -25.95 -6.43 -8.07
CA SER A 80 -26.67 -7.64 -8.51
C SER A 80 -25.75 -8.63 -9.24
N SER A 81 -24.80 -8.09 -9.99
CA SER A 81 -23.66 -8.78 -10.60
C SER A 81 -22.39 -7.97 -10.32
N VAL A 82 -21.23 -8.51 -10.66
CA VAL A 82 -19.94 -7.86 -10.43
C VAL A 82 -19.03 -8.04 -11.64
N GLU A 83 -18.25 -7.02 -11.95
CA GLU A 83 -17.13 -7.14 -12.88
C GLU A 83 -16.00 -7.94 -12.21
N THR A 84 -15.53 -8.98 -12.87
CA THR A 84 -14.46 -9.86 -12.36
C THR A 84 -13.08 -9.28 -12.63
N GLU A 85 -12.94 -8.44 -13.66
CA GLU A 85 -11.69 -7.77 -14.00
C GLU A 85 -11.77 -6.28 -13.65
N LEU A 86 -11.35 -5.91 -12.44
CA LEU A 86 -11.40 -4.52 -11.95
C LEU A 86 -10.74 -3.51 -12.89
N ALA A 87 -9.73 -3.93 -13.66
CA ALA A 87 -9.09 -3.11 -14.68
C ALA A 87 -10.07 -2.62 -15.75
N LYS A 88 -11.09 -3.40 -16.12
CA LYS A 88 -12.12 -2.99 -17.11
C LYS A 88 -12.94 -1.80 -16.63
N ILE A 89 -13.19 -1.70 -15.32
CA ILE A 89 -13.88 -0.55 -14.73
C ILE A 89 -13.05 0.71 -15.00
N HIS A 90 -11.76 0.68 -14.65
CA HIS A 90 -10.84 1.79 -14.91
C HIS A 90 -10.79 2.18 -16.40
N GLU A 91 -10.63 1.20 -17.28
CA GLU A 91 -10.56 1.42 -18.74
C GLU A 91 -11.82 2.11 -19.28
N SER A 92 -12.99 1.81 -18.72
CA SER A 92 -14.27 2.39 -19.16
C SER A 92 -14.45 3.87 -18.74
N VAL A 93 -13.83 4.29 -17.63
CA VAL A 93 -14.07 5.59 -16.99
C VAL A 93 -12.90 6.57 -17.07
N LYS A 94 -11.68 6.10 -17.35
CA LYS A 94 -10.46 6.93 -17.34
C LYS A 94 -10.52 8.17 -18.25
N HIS A 95 -11.38 8.12 -19.28
CA HIS A 95 -11.56 9.20 -20.24
C HIS A 95 -12.79 10.09 -19.98
N TRP A 96 -13.49 9.91 -18.86
CA TRP A 96 -14.65 10.72 -18.51
C TRP A 96 -14.22 12.09 -18.00
N ASN A 97 -13.95 13.03 -18.91
CA ASN A 97 -13.47 14.36 -18.56
C ASN A 97 -14.59 15.34 -18.16
N ALA A 98 -15.85 15.03 -18.43
CA ALA A 98 -16.98 15.90 -18.06
C ALA A 98 -17.25 15.92 -16.56
N VAL A 99 -16.98 14.82 -15.88
CA VAL A 99 -17.40 14.58 -14.50
C VAL A 99 -16.24 14.10 -13.64
N ASP A 100 -16.26 14.48 -12.38
CA ASP A 100 -15.52 13.81 -11.31
C ASP A 100 -16.35 12.66 -10.76
N VAL A 101 -15.70 11.55 -10.42
CA VAL A 101 -16.37 10.32 -9.97
C VAL A 101 -15.69 9.76 -8.72
N VAL A 102 -16.50 9.43 -7.72
CA VAL A 102 -16.06 8.73 -6.51
C VAL A 102 -16.99 7.55 -6.29
N ALA A 103 -16.42 6.39 -6.04
CA ALA A 103 -17.14 5.18 -5.66
C ALA A 103 -16.78 4.81 -4.23
N VAL A 104 -17.77 4.42 -3.43
CA VAL A 104 -17.58 3.93 -2.07
C VAL A 104 -18.14 2.52 -2.00
N TYR A 105 -17.23 1.58 -1.86
CA TYR A 105 -17.56 0.16 -1.77
C TYR A 105 -17.59 -0.25 -0.29
N HIS A 106 -18.72 -0.77 0.17
CA HIS A 106 -18.88 -1.20 1.56
C HIS A 106 -18.59 -2.69 1.70
N HIS A 107 -17.33 -2.99 2.01
CA HIS A 107 -16.86 -4.34 2.28
C HIS A 107 -17.26 -4.76 3.71
N PRO A 108 -17.69 -6.02 3.94
CA PRO A 108 -18.07 -6.49 5.28
C PRO A 108 -16.91 -6.39 6.30
N ASP A 109 -15.70 -6.76 5.87
CA ASP A 109 -14.51 -6.74 6.75
C ASP A 109 -13.76 -5.40 6.77
N LEU A 110 -13.57 -4.73 5.61
CA LEU A 110 -12.78 -3.50 5.50
C LEU A 110 -13.61 -2.23 5.78
N GLY A 111 -14.94 -2.35 5.87
CA GLY A 111 -15.83 -1.21 5.96
C GLY A 111 -15.92 -0.43 4.64
N ALA A 112 -16.07 0.89 4.74
CA ALA A 112 -16.19 1.75 3.57
C ALA A 112 -14.82 1.96 2.90
N VAL A 113 -14.72 1.62 1.63
CA VAL A 113 -13.50 1.78 0.81
C VAL A 113 -13.77 2.84 -0.26
N ALA A 114 -13.07 3.97 -0.17
CA ALA A 114 -13.17 5.05 -1.16
C ALA A 114 -12.28 4.78 -2.39
N ILE A 115 -12.89 4.80 -3.56
CA ILE A 115 -12.27 4.45 -4.84
C ILE A 115 -12.45 5.62 -5.79
N ASN A 116 -11.38 6.00 -6.47
CA ASN A 116 -11.42 6.85 -7.65
C ASN A 116 -11.37 5.89 -8.85
N PRO A 117 -12.47 5.66 -9.57
CA PRO A 117 -12.48 4.74 -10.71
C PRO A 117 -11.48 5.13 -11.82
N LYS A 118 -11.06 6.40 -11.90
CA LYS A 118 -10.06 6.87 -12.85
C LYS A 118 -8.62 6.62 -12.39
N ASN A 119 -8.41 6.22 -11.14
CA ASN A 119 -7.12 5.87 -10.59
C ASN A 119 -6.99 4.35 -10.50
N SER A 120 -6.15 3.75 -11.35
CA SER A 120 -5.96 2.30 -11.38
C SER A 120 -5.40 1.73 -10.06
N SER A 121 -4.61 2.51 -9.31
CA SER A 121 -4.02 2.04 -8.05
C SER A 121 -5.04 1.81 -6.95
N HIS A 122 -6.21 2.47 -7.00
CA HIS A 122 -7.25 2.28 -5.98
C HIS A 122 -7.87 0.89 -6.02
N PHE A 123 -7.92 0.27 -7.21
CA PHE A 123 -8.42 -1.09 -7.34
C PHE A 123 -7.49 -2.13 -6.70
N ALA A 124 -6.21 -1.82 -6.49
CA ALA A 124 -5.29 -2.72 -5.79
C ALA A 124 -5.64 -2.90 -4.29
N ARG A 125 -6.50 -2.03 -3.74
CA ARG A 125 -7.03 -2.14 -2.37
C ARG A 125 -8.19 -3.13 -2.26
N LEU A 126 -8.71 -3.60 -3.40
CA LEU A 126 -9.76 -4.60 -3.47
C LEU A 126 -9.21 -5.89 -4.07
N ASP A 127 -9.45 -7.01 -3.40
CA ASP A 127 -9.19 -8.34 -3.99
C ASP A 127 -10.23 -8.65 -5.08
N ARG A 128 -11.51 -8.44 -4.76
CA ARG A 128 -12.65 -8.63 -5.67
C ARG A 128 -13.86 -7.81 -5.22
N LEU A 129 -14.81 -7.64 -6.14
CA LEU A 129 -16.18 -7.25 -5.82
C LEU A 129 -17.01 -8.51 -5.50
N ASN A 130 -17.93 -8.40 -4.56
CA ASN A 130 -18.92 -9.44 -4.26
C ASN A 130 -20.33 -8.94 -4.56
N LYS A 131 -21.19 -9.88 -4.96
CA LYS A 131 -22.61 -9.62 -5.12
C LYS A 131 -23.21 -9.24 -3.77
N THR A 132 -24.30 -8.49 -3.82
CA THR A 132 -25.08 -8.01 -2.67
C THR A 132 -24.36 -7.02 -1.75
N GLU A 133 -23.08 -6.72 -2.00
CA GLU A 133 -22.37 -5.64 -1.29
C GLU A 133 -22.81 -4.27 -1.81
N LEU A 134 -22.82 -3.29 -0.92
CA LEU A 134 -23.33 -1.95 -1.19
C LEU A 134 -22.27 -1.12 -1.90
N LEU A 135 -22.65 -0.54 -3.03
CA LEU A 135 -21.87 0.47 -3.74
C LEU A 135 -22.63 1.80 -3.69
N ALA A 136 -21.95 2.84 -3.24
CA ALA A 136 -22.40 4.22 -3.36
C ALA A 136 -21.54 4.95 -4.41
N VAL A 137 -22.19 5.60 -5.36
CA VAL A 137 -21.54 6.34 -6.44
C VAL A 137 -21.87 7.82 -6.29
N TYR A 138 -20.86 8.65 -6.48
CA TYR A 138 -20.93 10.10 -6.42
C TYR A 138 -20.36 10.68 -7.71
N VAL A 139 -21.12 11.55 -8.36
CA VAL A 139 -20.74 12.20 -9.61
C VAL A 139 -20.93 13.71 -9.49
N GLY A 140 -19.89 14.47 -9.82
CA GLY A 140 -19.91 15.93 -9.71
C GLY A 140 -18.85 16.58 -10.58
N SER A 141 -18.46 17.79 -10.23
CA SER A 141 -17.45 18.56 -10.98
C SER A 141 -16.69 19.53 -10.08
N PHE A 142 -16.22 19.06 -8.92
CA PHE A 142 -15.38 19.86 -8.01
C PHE A 142 -16.02 21.20 -7.57
N GLY A 143 -17.35 21.21 -7.38
CA GLY A 143 -18.12 22.41 -7.05
C GLY A 143 -18.47 23.33 -8.23
N LYS A 144 -18.06 22.98 -9.45
CA LYS A 144 -18.55 23.65 -10.68
C LYS A 144 -19.95 23.16 -11.03
N THR A 145 -20.66 23.90 -11.86
CA THR A 145 -21.98 23.51 -12.35
C THR A 145 -21.88 22.31 -13.30
N LEU A 146 -22.69 21.28 -13.04
CA LEU A 146 -22.82 20.09 -13.87
C LEU A 146 -24.28 19.91 -14.27
N ASP A 147 -24.53 19.57 -15.54
CA ASP A 147 -25.86 19.18 -16.00
C ASP A 147 -26.29 17.89 -15.29
N LYS A 148 -27.43 17.95 -14.59
CA LYS A 148 -28.01 16.82 -13.85
C LYS A 148 -28.29 15.62 -14.75
N THR A 149 -28.61 15.85 -16.03
CA THR A 149 -28.86 14.77 -17.00
C THR A 149 -27.58 14.00 -17.29
N ILE A 150 -26.47 14.72 -17.51
CA ILE A 150 -25.14 14.13 -17.70
C ILE A 150 -24.69 13.41 -16.43
N ALA A 151 -24.91 14.02 -15.26
CA ALA A 151 -24.58 13.42 -13.97
C ALA A 151 -25.32 12.10 -13.74
N SER A 152 -26.63 12.06 -13.98
CA SER A 152 -27.44 10.83 -13.85
C SER A 152 -26.96 9.72 -14.80
N LYS A 153 -26.68 10.07 -16.06
CA LYS A 153 -26.14 9.10 -17.03
C LYS A 153 -24.79 8.54 -16.61
N ALA A 154 -23.91 9.38 -16.05
CA ALA A 154 -22.63 8.93 -15.51
C ALA A 154 -22.80 8.01 -14.30
N VAL A 155 -23.74 8.32 -13.39
CA VAL A 155 -24.08 7.45 -12.26
C VAL A 155 -24.53 6.06 -12.75
N ASP A 156 -25.48 6.02 -13.68
CA ASP A 156 -26.02 4.76 -14.21
C ASP A 156 -24.94 3.96 -14.95
N ALA A 157 -24.14 4.63 -15.78
CA ALA A 157 -23.04 4.00 -16.49
C ALA A 157 -21.96 3.46 -15.53
N LEU A 158 -21.68 4.15 -14.44
CA LEU A 158 -20.70 3.72 -13.45
C LEU A 158 -21.23 2.50 -12.65
N LEU A 159 -22.48 2.53 -12.20
CA LEU A 159 -23.12 1.37 -11.57
C LEU A 159 -23.11 0.15 -12.52
N ALA A 160 -23.43 0.36 -13.80
CA ALA A 160 -23.36 -0.70 -14.80
C ALA A 160 -21.94 -1.26 -14.97
N ALA A 161 -20.91 -0.40 -15.00
CA ALA A 161 -19.51 -0.82 -15.09
C ALA A 161 -19.08 -1.70 -13.91
N PHE A 162 -19.45 -1.34 -12.67
CA PHE A 162 -19.17 -2.16 -11.49
C PHE A 162 -19.92 -3.51 -11.52
N GLU A 163 -21.09 -3.56 -12.16
CA GLU A 163 -21.87 -4.78 -12.34
C GLU A 163 -21.41 -5.64 -13.54
N GLY A 164 -20.35 -5.25 -14.26
CA GLY A 164 -19.84 -5.95 -15.45
C GLY A 164 -20.71 -5.75 -16.70
N ARG A 165 -21.61 -4.76 -16.68
CA ARG A 165 -22.49 -4.41 -17.80
C ARG A 165 -21.85 -3.27 -18.57
N THR A 166 -21.37 -3.54 -19.78
CA THR A 166 -20.79 -2.51 -20.64
C THR A 166 -21.85 -1.97 -21.61
N GLY A 167 -22.01 -0.65 -21.62
CA GLY A 167 -22.90 0.07 -22.52
C GLY A 167 -22.12 1.11 -23.34
N LYS A 168 -22.77 1.69 -24.35
CA LYS A 168 -22.18 2.79 -25.12
C LYS A 168 -22.00 4.01 -24.22
N VAL A 169 -20.75 4.45 -24.02
CA VAL A 169 -20.43 5.65 -23.24
C VAL A 169 -21.03 6.87 -23.94
N ASP A 170 -21.74 7.71 -23.18
CA ASP A 170 -22.28 8.96 -23.69
C ASP A 170 -21.13 9.90 -24.08
N ALA A 171 -21.16 10.41 -25.31
CA ALA A 171 -20.11 11.28 -25.84
C ALA A 171 -19.94 12.57 -25.00
N GLY A 172 -21.00 13.02 -24.32
CA GLY A 172 -20.97 14.13 -23.38
C GLY A 172 -20.03 13.92 -22.20
N LEU A 173 -19.72 12.67 -21.83
CA LEU A 173 -18.79 12.35 -20.73
C LEU A 173 -17.32 12.56 -21.11
N LEU A 174 -16.98 12.51 -22.40
CA LEU A 174 -15.59 12.47 -22.86
C LEU A 174 -14.90 13.84 -22.85
N LYS A 175 -15.66 14.93 -22.74
CA LYS A 175 -15.15 16.31 -22.81
C LYS A 175 -15.48 17.08 -21.54
N GLY A 176 -14.49 17.71 -20.94
CA GLY A 176 -14.68 18.61 -19.80
C GLY A 176 -13.40 18.87 -19.01
N ALA A 177 -13.54 19.53 -17.86
CA ALA A 177 -12.43 19.99 -17.03
C ALA A 177 -12.03 19.00 -15.92
N CYS A 178 -12.67 17.83 -15.84
CA CYS A 178 -12.47 16.83 -14.79
C CYS A 178 -11.48 15.73 -15.20
N THR A 179 -10.43 16.11 -15.92
CA THR A 179 -9.39 15.19 -16.37
C THR A 179 -8.56 14.73 -15.18
N TYR A 180 -8.45 13.41 -15.02
CA TYR A 180 -7.60 12.83 -14.00
C TYR A 180 -6.14 12.90 -14.40
N LYS A 181 -5.29 13.33 -13.46
CA LYS A 181 -3.83 13.29 -13.61
C LYS A 181 -3.28 12.41 -12.50
N GLN A 182 -2.75 11.26 -12.87
CA GLN A 182 -2.11 10.38 -11.90
C GLN A 182 -0.94 11.11 -11.24
N LYS A 183 -0.96 11.15 -9.91
CA LYS A 183 0.14 11.70 -9.11
C LYS A 183 1.33 10.75 -9.30
N VAL A 184 2.36 11.19 -10.02
CA VAL A 184 3.59 10.42 -10.12
C VAL A 184 4.20 10.38 -8.74
N GLU A 185 4.18 9.22 -8.09
CA GLU A 185 4.94 9.00 -6.87
C GLU A 185 6.41 9.32 -7.17
N LYS A 186 6.90 10.42 -6.61
CA LYS A 186 8.34 10.64 -6.51
C LYS A 186 8.84 9.57 -5.56
N LEU A 187 9.26 8.42 -6.11
CA LEU A 187 10.18 7.51 -5.43
C LEU A 187 11.24 8.38 -4.79
N ALA A 188 11.22 8.46 -3.45
CA ALA A 188 12.17 9.23 -2.69
C ALA A 188 13.56 8.76 -3.12
N LYS A 189 14.25 9.60 -3.92
CA LYS A 189 15.65 9.36 -4.25
C LYS A 189 16.36 9.29 -2.91
N VAL A 190 16.82 8.09 -2.56
CA VAL A 190 17.76 7.87 -1.46
C VAL A 190 18.83 8.95 -1.62
N PRO A 191 19.03 9.85 -0.63
CA PRO A 191 20.07 10.85 -0.72
C PRO A 191 21.38 10.10 -0.89
N LYS A 192 22.01 10.23 -2.06
CA LYS A 192 23.39 9.82 -2.24
C LYS A 192 24.17 10.54 -1.15
N THR A 193 24.71 9.77 -0.20
CA THR A 193 25.64 10.24 0.80
C THR A 193 26.73 11.01 0.08
N LYS A 194 26.71 12.35 0.24
CA LYS A 194 27.82 13.19 -0.17
C LYS A 194 29.01 12.74 0.67
N ALA A 195 30.02 12.19 0.01
CA ALA A 195 31.31 11.93 0.60
C ALA A 195 31.78 13.22 1.29
N VAL A 196 32.00 13.11 2.60
CA VAL A 196 32.53 14.19 3.44
C VAL A 196 33.94 14.49 2.95
N GLY A 197 34.12 15.70 2.40
CA GLY A 197 35.43 16.24 2.07
C GLY A 197 36.26 16.45 3.32
N ARG A 198 37.48 15.92 3.33
CA ARG A 198 38.47 16.20 4.37
C ARG A 198 39.27 17.46 4.00
N PRO A 199 39.59 18.36 4.96
CA PRO A 199 40.10 19.69 4.66
C PRO A 199 41.57 19.68 4.24
N SER A 200 41.91 20.58 3.32
CA SER A 200 43.28 20.87 2.88
C SER A 200 43.98 21.81 3.86
N THR A 201 45.11 21.40 4.42
CA THR A 201 46.09 22.29 5.06
C THR A 201 47.41 22.23 4.29
N LYS A 202 47.81 23.39 3.74
CA LYS A 202 49.12 23.64 3.15
C LYS A 202 50.11 24.02 4.25
N THR A 203 51.28 23.36 4.26
CA THR A 203 52.53 23.95 4.76
C THR A 203 53.70 23.30 4.01
N LYS A 204 54.49 24.13 3.31
CA LYS A 204 55.82 23.84 2.73
C LYS A 204 56.89 24.25 3.77
N PRO A 205 58.22 24.13 3.54
CA PRO A 205 59.00 23.22 2.68
C PRO A 205 60.24 22.63 3.42
N LYS A 206 60.93 21.64 2.84
CA LYS A 206 62.41 21.64 2.79
C LYS A 206 62.97 20.63 1.79
N ALA A 207 64.03 21.09 1.13
CA ALA A 207 64.80 20.39 0.11
C ALA A 207 65.84 19.44 0.71
N GLY A 208 66.28 18.48 -0.10
CA GLY A 208 67.60 17.86 0.03
C GLY A 208 67.61 16.35 -0.19
N GLY A 209 68.43 15.89 -1.15
CA GLY A 209 68.99 14.53 -1.16
C GLY A 209 68.64 13.68 -2.37
N ALA A 210 69.59 13.60 -3.31
CA ALA A 210 69.71 12.61 -4.39
C ALA A 210 69.90 11.17 -3.81
N VAL A 211 69.81 10.04 -4.52
CA VAL A 211 70.57 9.59 -5.71
C VAL A 211 69.99 8.22 -6.17
N ALA A 212 69.93 8.02 -7.50
CA ALA A 212 69.99 6.78 -8.33
C ALA A 212 69.01 5.60 -8.08
N SER A 213 68.61 4.79 -9.06
CA SER A 213 69.24 4.43 -10.33
C SER A 213 68.25 4.05 -11.46
N ALA A 214 68.79 4.12 -12.69
CA ALA A 214 68.45 3.50 -13.98
C ALA A 214 67.24 2.52 -14.04
N GLY A 215 66.38 2.52 -15.07
CA GLY A 215 66.60 2.89 -16.47
C GLY A 215 66.79 1.65 -17.35
N GLN A 216 65.70 1.24 -18.04
CA GLN A 216 65.61 0.58 -19.36
C GLN A 216 66.35 -0.78 -19.55
N ALA A 217 65.98 -1.71 -20.44
CA ALA A 217 64.84 -1.97 -21.34
C ALA A 217 65.13 -3.35 -22.01
N LYS A 218 64.14 -3.82 -22.79
CA LYS A 218 64.09 -4.92 -23.79
C LYS A 218 63.28 -6.13 -23.32
N ALA A 219 62.08 -6.32 -23.87
CA ALA A 219 61.76 -6.81 -25.23
C ALA A 219 62.12 -8.28 -25.38
N ASP A 220 61.11 -9.13 -25.39
CA ASP A 220 61.06 -10.16 -26.41
C ASP A 220 59.62 -10.52 -26.79
N ALA A 221 59.47 -10.78 -28.07
CA ALA A 221 58.22 -11.06 -28.75
C ALA A 221 57.89 -12.56 -28.67
N SER A 222 56.61 -12.90 -28.65
CA SER A 222 56.13 -14.04 -29.43
C SER A 222 54.67 -13.84 -29.82
N ALA A 223 54.46 -13.95 -31.13
CA ALA A 223 53.20 -13.88 -31.81
C ALA A 223 52.44 -15.21 -31.69
N GLY A 224 51.12 -15.14 -31.69
CA GLY A 224 50.22 -16.29 -31.67
C GLY A 224 48.77 -15.91 -31.96
N THR A 225 48.56 -15.40 -33.18
CA THR A 225 47.42 -15.61 -34.09
C THR A 225 45.96 -15.47 -33.62
N MET A 226 45.28 -14.59 -34.37
CA MET A 226 43.86 -14.30 -34.55
C MET A 226 42.87 -15.48 -34.49
N ALA A 227 41.67 -15.23 -33.96
CA ALA A 227 40.41 -15.37 -34.71
C ALA A 227 39.25 -14.65 -34.00
N ALA A 228 38.38 -14.03 -34.81
CA ALA A 228 37.32 -13.13 -34.42
C ALA A 228 35.93 -13.81 -34.35
N ALA A 229 35.03 -13.13 -33.64
CA ALA A 229 33.58 -13.07 -33.80
C ALA A 229 32.71 -14.31 -33.48
N SER A 230 31.79 -14.15 -32.53
CA SER A 230 30.34 -14.10 -32.84
C SER A 230 29.51 -13.73 -31.61
N THR A 231 28.75 -12.66 -31.75
CA THR A 231 27.54 -12.33 -30.98
C THR A 231 26.51 -13.46 -31.05
N ALA A 232 25.92 -13.85 -29.91
CA ALA A 232 24.63 -14.55 -29.87
C ALA A 232 23.84 -14.11 -28.63
N ALA A 233 22.66 -13.56 -28.90
CA ALA A 233 21.66 -13.16 -27.93
C ALA A 233 20.69 -14.32 -27.62
N ALA A 234 20.21 -14.31 -26.38
CA ALA A 234 18.94 -14.83 -25.86
C ALA A 234 18.65 -16.35 -25.86
N ALA A 235 18.43 -16.87 -24.64
CA ALA A 235 17.22 -17.64 -24.36
C ALA A 235 16.76 -17.37 -22.90
N PRO A 236 15.48 -17.02 -22.67
CA PRO A 236 14.95 -16.65 -21.37
C PRO A 236 14.66 -17.89 -20.52
N VAL A 237 15.00 -17.78 -19.23
CA VAL A 237 14.62 -18.73 -18.19
C VAL A 237 13.09 -18.73 -18.07
N GLN A 238 12.49 -19.91 -18.28
CA GLN A 238 11.05 -20.11 -18.25
C GLN A 238 10.47 -19.68 -16.90
N ALA A 239 9.54 -18.72 -16.94
CA ALA A 239 8.65 -18.43 -15.83
C ALA A 239 7.64 -19.57 -15.71
N VAL A 240 7.81 -20.40 -14.68
CA VAL A 240 6.81 -21.40 -14.30
C VAL A 240 5.55 -20.64 -13.88
N ALA A 241 4.46 -20.90 -14.60
CA ALA A 241 3.13 -20.38 -14.31
C ALA A 241 2.74 -20.73 -12.87
N ARG A 242 2.48 -19.71 -12.04
CA ARG A 242 1.98 -19.91 -10.68
C ARG A 242 0.53 -20.34 -10.77
N THR A 243 0.30 -21.63 -10.60
CA THR A 243 -0.99 -22.18 -10.19
C THR A 243 -1.46 -21.48 -8.92
N SER A 244 -2.75 -21.18 -8.85
CA SER A 244 -3.39 -20.52 -7.69
C SER A 244 -3.21 -21.39 -6.44
N SER A 245 -2.14 -21.11 -5.69
CA SER A 245 -1.76 -21.83 -4.49
C SER A 245 -2.87 -21.73 -3.44
N ARG A 246 -3.29 -22.87 -2.89
CA ARG A 246 -4.30 -22.96 -1.84
C ARG A 246 -3.75 -22.29 -0.58
N MET A 247 -4.50 -21.32 -0.03
CA MET A 247 -4.08 -20.55 1.14
C MET A 247 -4.99 -20.84 2.33
N THR A 248 -4.42 -20.92 3.52
CA THR A 248 -5.20 -21.03 4.76
C THR A 248 -5.93 -19.73 5.07
N PRO A 249 -6.94 -19.75 5.97
CA PRO A 249 -7.42 -18.54 6.62
C PRO A 249 -6.28 -17.75 7.28
N MET A 250 -6.50 -16.45 7.48
CA MET A 250 -5.57 -15.61 8.22
C MET A 250 -5.71 -15.86 9.72
N TYR A 251 -4.64 -16.34 10.35
CA TYR A 251 -4.57 -16.54 11.78
C TYR A 251 -3.99 -15.30 12.44
N GLY A 252 -4.73 -14.69 13.35
CA GLY A 252 -4.22 -13.62 14.18
C GLY A 252 -3.31 -14.12 15.30
N VAL A 253 -2.27 -13.36 15.58
CA VAL A 253 -1.33 -13.52 16.69
C VAL A 253 -1.27 -12.21 17.48
N PRO A 254 -1.84 -12.17 18.70
CA PRO A 254 -1.79 -10.97 19.52
C PRO A 254 -0.37 -10.79 20.07
N VAL A 255 0.10 -9.55 20.04
CA VAL A 255 1.38 -9.14 20.63
C VAL A 255 1.16 -8.92 22.12
N THR A 256 1.68 -9.82 22.94
CA THR A 256 1.51 -9.75 24.40
C THR A 256 2.73 -9.19 25.11
N ASN A 257 3.87 -9.06 24.43
CA ASN A 257 5.03 -8.38 25.00
C ASN A 257 4.76 -6.88 25.20
N GLU A 258 5.44 -6.24 26.15
CA GLU A 258 5.32 -4.79 26.38
C GLU A 258 5.78 -3.98 25.16
N LEU A 259 6.83 -4.47 24.48
CA LEU A 259 7.37 -3.90 23.25
C LEU A 259 7.67 -5.01 22.24
N PHE A 260 7.16 -4.88 21.02
CA PHE A 260 7.58 -5.74 19.91
C PHE A 260 8.91 -5.22 19.35
N HIS A 261 10.01 -5.75 19.87
CA HIS A 261 11.35 -5.28 19.56
C HIS A 261 12.09 -6.24 18.61
N ASN A 262 13.35 -5.92 18.28
CA ASN A 262 14.16 -6.71 17.34
C ASN A 262 14.26 -8.20 17.71
N GLY A 263 14.32 -8.54 19.00
CA GLY A 263 14.30 -9.93 19.46
C GLY A 263 13.06 -10.73 19.04
N ASN A 264 11.86 -10.14 19.06
CA ASN A 264 10.63 -10.79 18.60
C ASN A 264 10.66 -11.03 17.08
N VAL A 265 11.21 -10.06 16.33
CA VAL A 265 11.38 -10.15 14.87
C VAL A 265 12.34 -11.28 14.50
N GLU A 266 13.49 -11.38 15.18
CA GLU A 266 14.45 -12.46 14.95
C GLU A 266 13.87 -13.83 15.34
N ALA A 267 13.13 -13.91 16.45
CA ALA A 267 12.44 -15.13 16.83
C ALA A 267 11.44 -15.56 15.74
N TRP A 268 10.64 -14.64 15.22
CA TRP A 268 9.69 -14.91 14.12
C TRP A 268 10.39 -15.38 12.85
N LYS A 269 11.50 -14.74 12.45
CA LYS A 269 12.29 -15.19 11.29
C LYS A 269 12.74 -16.64 11.46
N ARG A 270 13.29 -16.99 12.62
CA ARG A 270 13.77 -18.36 12.90
C ARG A 270 12.65 -19.39 12.95
N ILE A 271 11.49 -19.03 13.50
CA ILE A 271 10.31 -19.90 13.49
C ILE A 271 9.84 -20.17 12.06
N ILE A 272 9.73 -19.13 11.23
CA ILE A 272 9.31 -19.24 9.83
C ILE A 272 10.34 -20.01 9.01
N GLU A 273 11.63 -19.78 9.24
CA GLU A 273 12.71 -20.50 8.59
C GLU A 273 12.69 -22.00 8.93
N SER A 274 12.50 -22.34 10.20
CA SER A 274 12.31 -23.74 10.65
C SER A 274 11.13 -24.41 9.98
N TYR A 275 10.00 -23.71 9.88
CA TYR A 275 8.80 -24.21 9.20
C TYR A 275 9.06 -24.48 7.71
N LYS A 276 9.68 -23.51 7.01
CA LYS A 276 10.01 -23.63 5.59
C LYS A 276 11.04 -24.73 5.31
N ALA A 277 11.97 -24.96 6.24
CA ALA A 277 12.97 -26.01 6.10
C ALA A 277 12.36 -27.42 6.16
N LYS A 278 11.35 -27.65 7.03
CA LYS A 278 10.64 -28.93 7.09
C LYS A 278 9.62 -29.10 5.98
N HIS A 279 8.86 -28.04 5.68
CA HIS A 279 7.78 -28.07 4.70
C HIS A 279 8.19 -27.31 3.43
N ALA A 280 9.03 -27.97 2.61
CA ALA A 280 9.44 -27.42 1.33
C ALA A 280 8.20 -27.21 0.42
N GLY A 281 8.08 -26.01 -0.16
CA GLY A 281 6.93 -25.62 -0.99
C GLY A 281 5.82 -24.87 -0.27
N LEU A 282 5.83 -24.79 1.07
CA LEU A 282 4.91 -23.94 1.82
C LEU A 282 5.51 -22.54 2.05
N GLU A 283 4.73 -21.51 1.75
CA GLU A 283 5.08 -20.12 2.02
C GLU A 283 4.27 -19.56 3.20
N VAL A 284 4.96 -19.08 4.23
CA VAL A 284 4.34 -18.32 5.31
C VAL A 284 4.26 -16.85 4.91
N LEU A 285 3.03 -16.34 4.84
CA LEU A 285 2.68 -14.97 4.49
C LEU A 285 2.31 -14.23 5.76
N VAL A 286 3.03 -13.15 6.07
CA VAL A 286 2.76 -12.33 7.27
C VAL A 286 2.04 -11.07 6.86
N TYR A 287 1.02 -10.69 7.63
CA TYR A 287 0.21 -9.50 7.42
C TYR A 287 0.17 -8.67 8.70
N TYR A 288 0.14 -7.36 8.55
CA TYR A 288 -0.07 -6.44 9.65
C TYR A 288 -0.96 -5.31 9.17
N ASP A 289 -2.09 -5.10 9.85
CA ASP A 289 -3.05 -4.04 9.50
C ASP A 289 -3.56 -4.18 8.05
N GLY A 290 -3.84 -5.42 7.61
CA GLY A 290 -4.28 -5.74 6.24
C GLY A 290 -3.15 -5.75 5.18
N GLU A 291 -1.97 -5.21 5.47
CA GLU A 291 -0.86 -5.18 4.53
C GLU A 291 0.00 -6.45 4.58
N ARG A 292 0.38 -7.02 3.43
CA ARG A 292 1.38 -8.10 3.36
C ARG A 292 2.78 -7.56 3.69
N ILE A 293 3.37 -8.12 4.73
CA ILE A 293 4.73 -7.80 5.17
C ILE A 293 5.73 -8.73 4.49
N THR A 294 6.43 -8.20 3.48
CA THR A 294 7.49 -8.92 2.76
C THR A 294 8.82 -8.95 3.52
N ASN A 295 9.07 -7.94 4.36
CA ASN A 295 10.26 -7.84 5.19
C ASN A 295 9.85 -7.75 6.67
N LEU A 296 10.09 -8.82 7.44
CA LEU A 296 9.74 -8.86 8.87
C LEU A 296 10.40 -7.74 9.69
N ASN A 297 11.56 -7.22 9.27
CA ASN A 297 12.19 -6.07 9.93
C ASN A 297 11.32 -4.81 9.87
N ALA A 298 10.38 -4.71 8.93
CA ALA A 298 9.44 -3.60 8.87
C ALA A 298 8.48 -3.57 10.07
N LEU A 299 8.24 -4.71 10.73
CA LEU A 299 7.43 -4.80 11.96
C LEU A 299 8.12 -4.11 13.15
N PHE A 300 9.46 -3.99 13.11
CA PHE A 300 10.23 -3.34 14.18
C PHE A 300 10.22 -1.81 14.12
N LYS A 301 9.87 -1.20 12.97
CA LYS A 301 9.93 0.26 12.82
C LYS A 301 9.17 0.94 13.95
N TRP A 302 9.83 1.86 14.67
CA TRP A 302 9.34 2.45 15.92
C TRP A 302 7.86 2.83 15.83
N GLY A 303 7.03 2.11 16.57
CA GLY A 303 5.60 2.35 16.69
C GLY A 303 4.70 1.59 15.70
N LYS A 304 5.22 0.77 14.78
CA LYS A 304 4.37 -0.03 13.88
C LYS A 304 3.58 -1.07 14.67
N VAL A 305 4.24 -1.86 15.52
CA VAL A 305 3.61 -2.92 16.31
C VAL A 305 3.72 -2.61 17.81
N LYS A 306 2.60 -2.61 18.53
CA LYS A 306 2.52 -2.32 19.96
C LYS A 306 1.91 -3.50 20.74
N HIS A 307 2.03 -3.47 22.06
CA HIS A 307 1.26 -4.35 22.93
C HIS A 307 -0.23 -4.32 22.55
N GLY A 308 -0.86 -5.50 22.48
CA GLY A 308 -2.26 -5.67 22.06
C GLY A 308 -2.50 -5.62 20.55
N SER A 309 -1.49 -5.29 19.73
CA SER A 309 -1.65 -5.31 18.27
C SER A 309 -1.78 -6.74 17.75
N MET A 310 -2.48 -6.92 16.63
CA MET A 310 -2.67 -8.22 16.00
C MET A 310 -1.78 -8.35 14.76
N ILE A 311 -0.83 -9.28 14.77
CA ILE A 311 -0.09 -9.67 13.56
C ILE A 311 -0.79 -10.89 12.98
N GLN A 312 -1.12 -10.88 11.71
CA GLN A 312 -1.78 -12.00 11.05
C GLN A 312 -0.78 -12.81 10.22
N PHE A 313 -1.04 -14.09 10.02
CA PHE A 313 -0.32 -14.88 9.04
C PHE A 313 -1.23 -15.88 8.33
N ALA A 314 -0.86 -16.25 7.11
CA ALA A 314 -1.46 -17.34 6.35
C ALA A 314 -0.35 -18.23 5.79
N VAL A 315 -0.68 -19.47 5.47
CA VAL A 315 0.22 -20.40 4.78
C VAL A 315 -0.35 -20.69 3.41
N ALA A 316 0.46 -20.50 2.37
CA ALA A 316 0.12 -20.83 0.99
C ALA A 316 0.95 -22.02 0.52
N GLY A 317 0.31 -23.00 -0.09
CA GLY A 317 0.98 -24.15 -0.71
C GLY A 317 0.04 -25.32 -0.92
N GLU A 318 0.57 -26.39 -1.51
CA GLU A 318 -0.11 -27.68 -1.58
C GLU A 318 0.11 -28.44 -0.25
N ASP A 319 -0.90 -29.16 0.23
CA ASP A 319 -0.83 -29.98 1.45
C ASP A 319 -0.36 -29.25 2.72
N VAL A 320 -1.06 -28.17 3.08
CA VAL A 320 -0.74 -27.39 4.28
C VAL A 320 -0.90 -28.20 5.57
N THR A 321 0.18 -28.34 6.36
CA THR A 321 0.23 -29.07 7.65
C THR A 321 0.87 -28.23 8.78
N ASP A 322 0.84 -28.70 10.02
CA ASP A 322 1.52 -28.09 11.20
C ASP A 322 1.19 -26.61 11.51
N VAL A 323 0.11 -26.06 10.92
CA VAL A 323 -0.32 -24.67 11.10
C VAL A 323 -0.62 -24.32 12.55
N ALA A 324 -1.24 -25.23 13.31
CA ALA A 324 -1.52 -25.02 14.73
C ALA A 324 -0.23 -24.88 15.57
N LYS A 325 0.80 -25.67 15.23
CA LYS A 325 2.12 -25.61 15.87
C LYS A 325 2.83 -24.29 15.50
N LEU A 326 2.72 -23.87 14.23
CA LEU A 326 3.21 -22.57 13.76
C LEU A 326 2.53 -21.40 14.48
N GLN A 327 1.21 -21.41 14.58
CA GLN A 327 0.46 -20.38 15.30
C GLN A 327 0.91 -20.28 16.76
N ARG A 328 1.12 -21.42 17.43
CA ARG A 328 1.61 -21.47 18.81
C ARG A 328 3.01 -20.88 18.94
N TYR A 329 3.95 -21.23 18.07
CA TYR A 329 5.31 -20.68 18.14
C TYR A 329 5.35 -19.20 17.79
N LEU A 330 4.61 -18.73 16.80
CA LEU A 330 4.51 -17.30 16.49
C LEU A 330 3.90 -16.50 17.66
N ARG A 331 2.90 -17.06 18.37
CA ARG A 331 2.36 -16.47 19.60
C ARG A 331 3.41 -16.37 20.71
N GLN A 332 4.23 -17.40 20.88
CA GLN A 332 5.35 -17.35 21.83
C GLN A 332 6.41 -16.33 21.39
N GLY A 333 6.74 -16.27 20.10
CA GLY A 333 7.66 -15.29 19.53
C GLY A 333 7.18 -13.83 19.65
N ALA A 334 5.87 -13.60 19.74
CA ALA A 334 5.27 -12.28 19.96
C ALA A 334 5.05 -11.94 21.46
N SER A 335 5.53 -12.80 22.37
CA SER A 335 5.46 -12.63 23.82
C SER A 335 6.85 -12.46 24.42
N ASN A 336 6.95 -12.35 25.74
CA ASN A 336 8.20 -12.40 26.50
C ASN A 336 8.97 -13.74 26.34
N MET A 337 8.32 -14.80 25.83
CA MET A 337 8.94 -16.11 25.58
C MET A 337 9.83 -16.15 24.31
N PHE A 338 9.96 -15.02 23.59
CA PHE A 338 10.70 -14.97 22.32
C PHE A 338 12.16 -15.44 22.44
N GLU A 339 12.79 -15.26 23.60
CA GLU A 339 14.18 -15.63 23.86
C GLU A 339 14.45 -17.13 23.65
N ALA A 340 13.44 -17.98 23.85
CA ALA A 340 13.56 -19.42 23.62
C ALA A 340 13.94 -19.76 22.17
N PHE A 341 13.56 -18.90 21.21
CA PHE A 341 13.88 -19.07 19.79
C PHE A 341 15.18 -18.35 19.38
N LEU A 342 15.80 -17.63 20.31
CA LEU A 342 17.11 -17.00 20.07
C LEU A 342 18.27 -17.89 20.54
N ARG A 343 18.00 -18.87 21.41
CA ARG A 343 18.99 -19.85 21.87
C ARG A 343 19.30 -20.86 20.75
N GLY A 344 20.56 -20.90 20.31
CA GLY A 344 21.03 -21.79 19.25
C GLY A 344 22.07 -21.13 18.34
N PRO A 345 22.73 -21.90 17.46
CA PRO A 345 23.73 -21.36 16.53
C PRO A 345 23.13 -20.24 15.68
N VAL A 346 23.84 -19.10 15.57
CA VAL A 346 23.33 -17.89 14.92
C VAL A 346 22.97 -18.12 13.44
N ASN A 347 23.67 -19.06 12.80
CA ASN A 347 23.52 -19.41 11.38
C ASN A 347 22.84 -20.77 11.17
N GLY A 348 22.21 -21.34 12.19
CA GLY A 348 21.55 -22.65 12.11
C GLY A 348 20.03 -22.52 12.13
N VAL A 349 19.35 -23.34 11.31
CA VAL A 349 17.90 -23.48 11.35
C VAL A 349 17.51 -24.23 12.62
N LEU A 350 16.57 -23.69 13.38
CA LEU A 350 16.06 -24.37 14.58
C LEU A 350 15.28 -25.64 14.19
N SER A 351 15.41 -26.70 14.97
CA SER A 351 14.60 -27.91 14.81
C SER A 351 13.30 -27.79 15.63
N LEU A 352 12.38 -26.93 15.18
CA LEU A 352 11.09 -26.71 15.85
C LEU A 352 9.98 -27.57 15.26
N PHE A 353 10.02 -27.81 13.95
CA PHE A 353 8.99 -28.54 13.26
C PHE A 353 9.32 -30.01 13.14
#